data_AF-A0A5S4T3T8-F1
#
_entry.id   AF-A0A5S4T3T8-F1
#
_cell.length_a   1.000
_cell.length_b   1.000
_cell.length_c   1.000
_cell.angle_alpha   90.00
_cell.angle_beta   90.00
_cell.angle_gamma   90.00
#
_symmetry.space_group_name_H-M   'P 1'
#
loop_
_entity.id
_entity.type
_entity.pdbx_description
1 polymer ?
#
loop_
_entity_poly.entity_id
_entity_poly.type
_entity_poly.pdbx_seq_one_letter_code
_entity_poly.pdbx_strand_id
1 'polypeptide(L)' 'MTGIIYSPKDIFEQEFKTSMRGFDKKEVDEFLDNVIKDYENFSAQIEALKAENEALKKAKFQARNTVSATS' A
#
# COMPACT_ATOMS: atom_id res chain seq x y z
N MET A 1 4.71 7.85 -14.66
CA MET A 1 4.54 7.06 -13.42
C MET A 1 3.42 6.08 -13.69
N THR A 2 3.68 4.78 -13.60
CA THR A 2 2.62 3.77 -13.59
C THR A 2 1.98 3.81 -12.20
N GLY A 3 0.69 4.18 -12.14
CA GLY A 3 -0.07 4.16 -10.88
C GLY A 3 -0.36 2.73 -10.42
N ILE A 4 -0.86 2.58 -9.19
CA ILE A 4 -1.38 1.30 -8.71
C ILE A 4 -2.62 0.95 -9.54
N ILE A 5 -2.59 -0.21 -10.19
CA ILE A 5 -3.62 -0.63 -11.16
C ILE A 5 -4.76 -1.39 -10.47
N TYR A 6 -4.44 -2.18 -9.44
CA TYR A 6 -5.39 -3.05 -8.74
C TYR A 6 -5.47 -2.71 -7.26
N SER A 7 -6.68 -2.72 -6.71
CA SER A 7 -6.93 -2.70 -5.27
C SER A 7 -7.07 -4.12 -4.72
N PRO A 8 -6.93 -4.33 -3.38
CA PRO A 8 -7.26 -5.61 -2.74
C PRO A 8 -8.63 -6.16 -3.14
N LYS A 9 -9.62 -5.27 -3.25
CA LYS A 9 -10.98 -5.61 -3.67
C LYS A 9 -11.03 -6.10 -5.13
N ASP A 10 -10.33 -5.40 -6.04
CA ASP A 10 -10.29 -5.81 -7.45
C ASP A 10 -9.65 -7.19 -7.61
N ILE A 11 -8.64 -7.51 -6.80
CA ILE A 11 -7.98 -8.83 -6.81
C ILE A 11 -8.93 -9.91 -6.26
N PHE A 12 -9.69 -9.61 -5.21
CA PHE A 12 -10.67 -10.54 -4.63
C PHE A 12 -11.84 -10.84 -5.57
N GLU A 13 -12.34 -9.82 -6.29
CA GLU A 13 -13.46 -9.95 -7.23
C GLU A 13 -13.02 -10.47 -8.61
N GLN A 14 -11.73 -10.72 -8.82
CA GLN A 14 -11.20 -11.15 -10.11
C GLN A 14 -11.60 -12.59 -10.44
N GLU A 15 -12.37 -12.77 -11.51
CA GLU A 15 -12.66 -14.08 -12.07
C GLU A 15 -11.72 -14.44 -13.21
N PHE A 16 -11.16 -15.66 -13.17
CA PHE A 16 -10.32 -16.20 -14.25
C PHE A 16 -11.11 -17.16 -15.13
N LYS A 17 -10.95 -17.03 -16.45
CA LYS A 17 -11.49 -18.02 -17.40
C LYS A 17 -10.72 -19.32 -17.27
N THR A 18 -11.43 -20.43 -17.19
CA THR A 18 -10.83 -21.77 -17.21
C THR A 18 -10.44 -22.17 -18.64
N SER A 19 -9.32 -22.89 -18.77
CA SER A 19 -8.85 -23.45 -20.04
C SER A 19 -8.52 -24.93 -19.86
N MET A 20 -8.46 -25.70 -20.96
CA MET A 20 -8.24 -27.16 -20.90
C MET A 20 -6.89 -27.57 -20.28
N ARG A 21 -5.93 -26.64 -20.21
CA ARG A 21 -4.69 -26.74 -19.44
C ARG A 21 -4.49 -25.39 -18.74
N GLY A 22 -4.93 -25.32 -17.49
CA GLY A 22 -4.81 -24.14 -16.65
C GLY A 22 -4.32 -24.51 -15.25
N PHE A 23 -4.10 -23.47 -14.44
CA PHE A 23 -3.79 -23.65 -13.01
C PHE A 23 -5.01 -24.14 -12.25
N ASP A 24 -4.77 -24.86 -11.16
CA ASP A 24 -5.84 -25.25 -10.24
C ASP A 24 -6.42 -23.99 -9.60
N LYS A 25 -7.75 -23.89 -9.60
CA LYS A 25 -8.44 -22.70 -9.09
C LYS A 25 -8.11 -22.46 -7.61
N LYS A 26 -8.05 -23.51 -6.79
CA LYS A 26 -7.78 -23.36 -5.35
C LYS A 26 -6.37 -22.88 -5.09
N GLU A 27 -5.38 -23.40 -5.82
CA GLU A 27 -4.00 -22.93 -5.69
C GLU A 27 -3.86 -21.45 -6.06
N VAL A 28 -4.58 -21.02 -7.10
CA VAL A 28 -4.62 -19.59 -7.48
C VAL A 28 -5.33 -18.77 -6.41
N ASP A 29 -6.48 -19.21 -5.90
CA ASP A 29 -7.23 -18.50 -4.86
C ASP A 29 -6.38 -18.34 -3.58
N GLU A 30 -5.72 -19.42 -3.11
CA GLU A 30 -4.82 -19.38 -1.95
C GLU A 30 -3.61 -18.45 -2.15
N PHE A 31 -3.07 -18.40 -3.37
CA PHE A 31 -2.02 -17.47 -3.72
C PHE A 31 -2.52 -16.02 -3.67
N LEU A 32 -3.69 -15.74 -4.27
CA LEU A 32 -4.28 -14.41 -4.31
C LEU A 32 -4.69 -13.90 -2.93
N ASP A 33 -5.10 -14.77 -2.01
CA ASP A 33 -5.34 -14.41 -0.61
C ASP A 33 -4.09 -13.81 0.06
N ASN A 34 -2.91 -14.36 -0.23
CA ASN A 34 -1.66 -13.81 0.30
C ASN A 34 -1.27 -12.51 -0.39
N VAL A 35 -1.47 -12.41 -1.71
CA VAL A 35 -1.24 -11.16 -2.45
C VAL A 35 -2.14 -10.03 -1.94
N ILE A 36 -3.41 -10.32 -1.62
CA ILE A 36 -4.34 -9.37 -1.02
C ILE A 36 -3.82 -8.87 0.33
N LYS A 37 -3.41 -9.77 1.22
CA LYS A 37 -2.83 -9.40 2.52
C LYS A 37 -1.60 -8.51 2.37
N ASP A 38 -0.72 -8.82 1.42
CA ASP A 38 0.45 -8.02 1.15
C ASP A 38 0.09 -6.61 0.65
N TYR A 39 -0.89 -6.49 -0.25
CA TYR A 39 -1.40 -5.18 -0.71
C TYR A 39 -1.98 -4.33 0.43
N GLU A 40 -2.74 -4.94 1.34
CA GLU A 40 -3.25 -4.26 2.53
C GLU A 40 -2.11 -3.81 3.45
N ASN A 41 -1.13 -4.68 3.68
CA ASN A 41 0.03 -4.38 4.50
C ASN A 41 0.90 -3.26 3.90
N PHE A 42 1.13 -3.28 2.58
CA PHE A 42 1.84 -2.19 1.90
C PHE A 42 1.09 -0.87 2.00
N SER A 43 -0.24 -0.90 1.83
CA SER A 43 -1.08 0.30 1.98
C SER A 43 -0.96 0.88 3.39
N ALA A 44 -1.04 0.04 4.42
CA ALA A 44 -0.88 0.44 5.82
C ALA A 44 0.51 1.04 6.09
N GLN A 45 1.58 0.41 5.57
CA GLN A 45 2.95 0.90 5.71
C GLN A 45 3.15 2.25 5.01
N ILE A 46 2.60 2.42 3.82
CA ILE A 46 2.66 3.69 3.07
C ILE A 46 1.95 4.79 3.86
N GLU A 47 0.76 4.53 4.40
CA GLU A 47 0.04 5.53 5.20
C GLU A 47 0.79 5.87 6.51
N ALA A 48 1.38 4.88 7.18
CA ALA A 48 2.24 5.12 8.34
C ALA A 48 3.45 6.01 8.00
N LEU A 49 4.15 5.71 6.90
CA LEU A 49 5.30 6.50 6.45
C LEU A 49 4.91 7.91 6.01
N LYS A 50 3.75 8.09 5.37
CA LYS A 50 3.23 9.42 5.03
C LYS A 50 2.92 10.22 6.30
N ALA A 51 2.26 9.61 7.28
CA ALA A 51 1.95 10.25 8.55
C ALA A 51 3.22 10.66 9.31
N GLU A 52 4.23 9.78 9.36
CA GLU A 52 5.54 10.08 9.96
C GLU A 52 6.23 11.23 9.24
N ASN A 53 6.29 11.20 7.90
CA ASN A 53 6.88 12.29 7.12
C ASN A 53 6.20 13.63 7.35
N GLU A 54 4.86 13.66 7.45
CA GLU A 54 4.12 14.87 7.75
C GLU A 54 4.40 15.37 9.18
N ALA A 55 4.49 14.47 10.16
CA ALA A 55 4.86 14.83 11.53
C ALA A 55 6.29 15.41 11.59
N LEU A 56 7.25 14.77 10.93
CA LEU A 56 8.64 15.22 10.87
C LEU A 56 8.77 16.59 10.18
N LYS A 57 8.06 16.81 9.08
CA LYS A 57 8.03 18.12 8.40
C LYS A 57 7.51 19.22 9.31
N LYS A 58 6.42 18.96 10.06
CA LYS A 58 5.85 19.91 11.04
C LYS A 58 6.83 20.22 12.16
N ALA A 59 7.46 19.20 12.75
CA ALA A 59 8.45 19.37 13.80
C ALA A 59 9.66 20.18 13.31
N LYS A 60 10.18 19.87 12.11
CA LYS A 60 11.28 20.59 11.49
C LYS A 60 10.93 22.06 11.22
N PHE A 61 9.70 22.34 10.79
CA PHE A 61 9.23 23.71 10.58
C PHE A 61 9.17 24.50 11.90
N GLN A 62 8.62 23.90 12.96
CA GLN A 62 8.56 24.52 14.29
C GLN A 62 9.95 24.81 14.86
N ALA A 63 10.86 23.84 14.82
CA ALA A 63 12.23 23.99 15.31
C ALA A 63 12.98 25.10 14.56
N ARG A 64 12.74 25.25 13.26
CA ARG A 64 13.38 26.30 12.45
C ARG A 64 12.88 27.69 12.83
N ASN A 65 11.59 27.83 13.13
CA ASN A 65 10.98 29.12 13.52
C ASN A 65 11.37 29.54 14.95
N THR A 66 11.56 28.59 15.88
CA THR A 66 11.99 28.91 17.25
C THR A 66 13.43 29.42 17.31
N VAL A 67 14.33 28.91 16.45
CA VAL A 67 15.73 29.35 16.37
C VAL A 67 15.85 30.75 15.76
N SER A 68 15.06 31.06 14.73
CA SER A 68 15.03 32.41 14.14
C SER A 68 14.37 33.48 15.03
N ALA A 69 13.55 33.09 16.01
CA ALA A 69 12.93 34.02 16.95
C ALA A 69 13.79 34.30 18.20
N THR A 70 14.87 33.54 18.41
CA THR A 70 15.77 33.65 19.57
C THR A 70 17.16 34.20 19.22
N SER A 71 17.42 34.47 17.94
CA SER A 71 18.61 35.19 17.43
C SER A 71 18.20 36.59 16.97
#